data_AF-A0A4D8SCI1-F1
#
_entry.id   AF-A0A4D8SCI1-F1
#
_cell.length_a   1.000
_cell.length_b   1.000
_cell.length_c   1.000
_cell.angle_alpha   90.00
_cell.angle_beta   90.00
_cell.angle_gamma   90.00
#
_symmetry.space_group_name_H-M   'P 1'
#
loop_
_entity.id
_entity.type
_entity.pdbx_description
1 polymer ?
#
loop_
_entity_poly.entity_id
_entity_poly.type
_entity_poly.pdbx_seq_one_letter_code
_entity_poly.pdbx_strand_id
1 'polypeptide(L)' 'MIVKQLDEDKVEVVGTVPARCSIRGFKAKIIISGNHVVSGECECGSFPCSHTAKLYLMFMARKRSR' A
#
# COMPACT_ATOMS: atom_id res chain seq x y z
N MET A 1 -1.66 8.22 4.43
CA MET A 1 -1.46 7.54 3.13
C MET A 1 -1.26 8.61 2.06
N ILE A 2 -0.15 8.52 1.34
CA ILE A 2 0.24 9.38 0.23
C ILE A 2 0.11 8.53 -1.04
N VAL A 3 -0.52 9.10 -2.06
CA VAL A 3 -0.71 8.47 -3.37
C VAL A 3 0.04 9.33 -4.38
N LYS A 4 0.97 8.74 -5.12
CA LYS A 4 1.77 9.41 -6.15
C LYS A 4 1.57 8.67 -7.47
N GLN A 5 1.15 9.38 -8.50
CA GLN A 5 1.08 8.82 -9.85
C GLN A 5 2.51 8.74 -10.41
N LEU A 6 2.89 7.56 -10.89
CA LEU A 6 4.21 7.32 -11.51
C LEU A 6 4.08 7.42 -13.03
N ASP A 7 3.10 6.72 -13.61
CA ASP A 7 2.82 6.64 -15.04
C ASP A 7 1.31 6.73 -15.30
N GLU A 8 0.88 6.68 -16.57
CA GLU A 8 -0.54 6.67 -16.95
C GLU A 8 -1.33 5.53 -16.26
N ASP A 9 -0.73 4.36 -16.10
CA ASP A 9 -1.35 3.19 -15.46
C ASP A 9 -0.78 2.85 -14.07
N LYS A 10 0.35 3.47 -13.67
CA LYS A 10 1.04 3.11 -12.41
C LYS A 10 0.88 4.16 -11.33
N VAL A 11 0.53 3.68 -10.15
CA VAL A 11 0.36 4.49 -8.93
C VAL A 11 1.21 3.91 -7.82
N GLU A 12 2.08 4.73 -7.24
CA GLU A 12 2.76 4.44 -5.99
C GLU A 12 1.88 4.87 -4.81
N VAL A 13 1.64 3.96 -3.88
CA VAL A 13 0.93 4.24 -2.64
C VAL A 13 1.87 3.97 -1.47
N VAL A 14 2.08 5.00 -0.66
CA VAL A 14 2.89 4.91 0.55
C VAL A 14 1.99 5.20 1.75
N GLY A 15 2.03 4.33 2.75
CA GLY A 15 1.24 4.53 3.96
C GLY A 15 1.74 3.75 5.15
N THR A 16 1.49 4.30 6.33
CA THR A 16 1.66 3.60 7.59
C THR A 16 0.42 2.76 7.87
N VAL A 17 0.62 1.47 8.04
CA VAL A 17 -0.42 0.49 8.28
C VAL A 17 -0.41 0.10 9.76
N PRO A 18 -1.50 0.34 10.50
CA PRO A 18 -1.58 -0.08 11.89
C PRO A 18 -1.63 -1.61 11.96
N ALA A 19 -0.76 -2.19 12.78
CA ALA A 19 -0.66 -3.62 13.01
C ALA A 19 -0.70 -3.89 14.51
N ARG A 20 -1.34 -5.01 14.91
CA ARG A 20 -1.41 -5.38 16.34
C ARG A 20 -0.03 -5.64 16.95
N CYS A 21 0.95 -5.99 16.13
CA CYS A 21 2.33 -6.26 16.54
C CYS A 21 3.21 -5.01 16.70
N SER A 22 2.73 -3.80 16.36
CA SER A 22 3.51 -2.56 16.54
C SER A 22 2.62 -1.36 16.81
N ILE A 23 2.86 -0.67 17.94
CA ILE A 23 2.15 0.56 18.35
C ILE A 23 2.31 1.68 17.30
N ARG A 24 3.46 1.72 16.61
CA ARG A 24 3.75 2.73 15.58
C ARG A 24 3.19 2.36 14.20
N GLY A 25 2.73 1.11 14.02
CA GLY A 25 2.41 0.55 12.71
C GLY A 25 3.65 0.23 11.87
N PHE A 26 3.42 -0.21 10.64
CA PHE A 26 4.47 -0.49 9.65
C PHE A 26 4.28 0.39 8.43
N LYS A 27 5.33 1.08 8.02
CA LYS A 27 5.37 1.78 6.74
C LYS A 27 5.46 0.75 5.63
N ALA A 28 4.51 0.85 4.71
CA ALA A 28 4.43 0.06 3.51
C ALA A 28 4.39 0.98 2.30
N LYS A 29 5.00 0.52 1.22
CA LYS A 29 4.94 1.10 -0.12
C LYS A 29 4.46 0.01 -1.06
N ILE A 30 3.52 0.31 -1.92
CA ILE A 30 3.05 -0.58 -2.99
C ILE A 30 2.99 0.19 -4.30
N ILE A 31 3.31 -0.47 -5.40
CA ILE A 31 3.10 0.04 -6.75
C ILE A 31 1.96 -0.77 -7.36
N ILE A 32 0.95 -0.05 -7.85
CA ILE A 32 -0.26 -0.61 -8.44
C ILE A 32 -0.26 -0.24 -9.91
N SER A 33 -0.45 -1.21 -10.79
CA SER A 33 -0.73 -0.99 -12.22
C SER A 33 -2.20 -1.34 -12.46
N GLY A 34 -3.01 -0.35 -12.84
CA GLY A 34 -4.45 -0.47 -12.98
C GLY A 34 -5.14 -0.88 -11.67
N ASN A 35 -5.37 -2.18 -11.50
CA ASN A 35 -6.00 -2.78 -10.32
C ASN A 35 -5.11 -3.81 -9.60
N HIS A 36 -3.91 -4.11 -10.08
CA HIS A 36 -3.05 -5.15 -9.50
C HIS A 36 -1.80 -4.56 -8.86
N VAL A 37 -1.37 -5.12 -7.73
CA VAL A 37 -0.09 -4.75 -7.10
C VAL A 37 1.04 -5.42 -7.89
N VAL A 38 1.94 -4.63 -8.46
CA VAL A 38 3.08 -5.13 -9.25
C VAL A 38 4.38 -5.17 -8.46
N SER A 39 4.48 -4.37 -7.39
CA SER A 39 5.63 -4.38 -6.49
C SER A 39 5.25 -3.81 -5.13
N GLY A 40 6.04 -4.10 -4.10
CA GLY A 40 5.85 -3.51 -2.80
C GLY A 40 7.00 -3.77 -1.83
N GLU A 41 7.10 -2.88 -0.86
CA GLU A 41 8.10 -2.89 0.19
C GLU A 41 7.40 -2.64 1.52
N CYS A 42 7.81 -3.32 2.57
CA CYS A 42 7.29 -3.11 3.90
C CYS A 42 8.43 -3.13 4.91
N GLU A 43 8.32 -2.30 5.95
CA GLU A 43 9.24 -2.32 7.09
C GLU A 43 9.34 -3.68 7.81
N CYS A 44 8.40 -4.60 7.60
CA CYS A 44 8.51 -5.96 8.14
C CYS A 44 9.50 -6.85 7.37
N GLY A 45 10.09 -6.37 6.27
CA GLY A 45 11.12 -7.08 5.50
C GLY A 45 10.59 -8.20 4.60
N SER A 46 9.28 -8.29 4.38
CA SER A 46 8.68 -9.33 3.54
C SER A 46 7.62 -8.76 2.61
N PHE A 47 7.60 -9.26 1.37
CA PHE A 47 6.60 -8.97 0.36
C PHE A 47 6.31 -10.25 -0.46
N PRO A 48 5.04 -10.67 -0.61
CA PRO A 48 3.82 -10.05 -0.08
C PRO A 48 3.63 -10.28 1.44
N CYS A 49 3.02 -9.32 2.15
CA CYS A 49 2.70 -9.45 3.57
C CYS A 49 1.34 -8.83 3.91
N SER A 50 0.81 -9.12 5.10
CA SER A 50 -0.47 -8.59 5.56
C SER A 50 -0.53 -7.07 5.59
N HIS A 51 0.61 -6.39 5.78
CA HIS A 51 0.69 -4.93 5.79
C HIS A 51 0.50 -4.34 4.39
N THR A 52 1.19 -4.85 3.37
CA THR A 52 1.03 -4.36 1.99
C THR A 52 -0.35 -4.68 1.43
N ALA A 53 -0.92 -5.85 1.77
CA ALA A 53 -2.30 -6.19 1.44
C ALA A 53 -3.31 -5.21 2.08
N LYS A 54 -3.14 -4.88 3.37
CA LYS A 54 -4.00 -3.92 4.05
C LYS A 54 -3.87 -2.50 3.47
N LEU A 55 -2.66 -2.09 3.08
CA LEU A 55 -2.44 -0.81 2.40
C LEU A 55 -3.19 -0.75 1.06
N TYR A 56 -3.13 -1.83 0.27
CA TYR A 56 -3.86 -1.95 -0.98
C TYR A 56 -5.38 -1.86 -0.79
N LEU A 57 -5.92 -2.59 0.20
CA LEU A 57 -7.35 -2.55 0.51
C LEU A 57 -7.80 -1.14 0.92
N MET A 58 -7.01 -0.44 1.74
CA MET A 58 -7.29 0.95 2.11
C MET A 58 -7.28 1.88 0.89
N PHE A 59 -6.35 1.68 -0.04
CA PHE A 59 -6.30 2.44 -1.28
C PHE A 59 -7.53 2.17 -2.17
N MET A 60 -7.89 0.90 -2.37
CA MET A 60 -9.07 0.50 -3.13
C MET A 60 -10.37 1.06 -2.52
N ALA A 61 -10.51 1.01 -1.19
CA ALA A 61 -11.64 1.60 -0.49
C ALA A 61 -11.73 3.12 -0.73
N ARG A 62 -10.59 3.83 -0.66
CA ARG A 62 -10.52 5.27 -0.93
C ARG A 62 -10.82 5.60 -2.40
N LYS A 63 -10.37 4.76 -3.35
CA LYS A 63 -10.66 4.92 -4.79
C LYS A 63 -12.16 4.75 -5.07
N ARG A 64 -12.87 3.90 -4.33
CA ARG A 64 -14.32 3.66 -4.50
C ARG A 64 -15.21 4.76 -3.91
N SER A 65 -14.74 5.50 -2.91
CA SER A 65 -15.47 6.61 -2.28
C SER A 65 -15.33 7.96 -3.01
N ARG A 66 -14.68 7.98 -4.18
CA ARG A 66 -14.46 9.18 -4.99
C ARG A 66 -15.13 9.01 -6.35
#